data_AF-A0A8H9N3E5-F1
#
_entry.id   AF-A0A8H9N3E5-F1
#
_cell.length_a   1.000
_cell.length_b   1.000
_cell.length_c   1.000
_cell.angle_alpha   90.00
_cell.angle_beta   90.00
_cell.angle_gamma   90.00
#
_symmetry.space_group_name_H-M   'P 1'
#
loop_
_entity.id
_entity.type
_entity.pdbx_description
1 polymer ?
#
loop_
_entity_poly.entity_id
_entity_poly.type
_entity_poly.pdbx_seq_one_letter_code
_entity_poly.pdbx_strand_id
1 'polypeptide(L)'
;MGIEIYAFNTVRKQVPGSSLPKNSEIIENLDIEDLGWDTSTRYVGVKCQQSLAFGYRRFTQFITYLSVLDREFSLSLGILFPSSDGVISHTACVDAYFNQILPIIDDIQSFSTRAYAYYYPENDFDEGDEYLTNISCSETRELVVYFANRKSDFNDFLQLLQFASRNEGFISYG
;
A
#
# COMPACT_ATOMS: atom_id res chain seq x y z
N MET A 1 -6.22 15.59 5.74
CA MET A 1 -6.62 14.17 5.70
C MET A 1 -5.41 13.33 5.37
N GLY A 2 -5.05 12.40 6.25
CA GLY A 2 -4.08 11.35 5.96
C GLY A 2 -4.86 10.05 5.70
N ILE A 3 -4.36 9.26 4.76
CA ILE A 3 -4.90 7.96 4.36
C ILE A 3 -4.35 6.90 5.30
N GLU A 4 -5.20 6.22 6.05
CA GLU A 4 -4.80 5.13 6.95
C GLU A 4 -5.19 3.77 6.35
N ILE A 5 -4.19 2.91 6.17
CA ILE A 5 -4.31 1.56 5.63
C ILE A 5 -4.32 0.56 6.79
N TYR A 6 -5.45 -0.10 6.99
CA TYR A 6 -5.68 -1.08 8.05
C TYR A 6 -6.06 -2.44 7.48
N ALA A 7 -5.40 -3.51 7.90
CA ALA A 7 -5.93 -4.85 7.73
C ALA A 7 -6.95 -5.13 8.85
N PHE A 8 -8.24 -5.02 8.55
CA PHE A 8 -9.31 -5.27 9.53
C PHE A 8 -9.94 -6.66 9.34
N ASN A 9 -10.37 -7.24 10.47
CA ASN A 9 -11.51 -8.14 10.53
C ASN A 9 -12.50 -7.48 11.51
N THR A 10 -13.58 -6.89 11.03
CA THR A 10 -14.54 -6.19 11.90
C THR A 10 -15.72 -7.07 12.30
N VAL A 11 -15.83 -7.37 13.60
CA VAL A 11 -17.11 -7.53 14.30
C VAL A 11 -17.06 -6.70 15.59
N ARG A 12 -17.96 -5.72 15.70
CA ARG A 12 -18.27 -5.03 16.97
C ARG A 12 -19.11 -5.94 17.87
N LYS A 13 -18.73 -6.06 19.14
CA LYS A 13 -19.66 -5.98 20.30
C LYS A 13 -18.92 -5.71 21.62
N GLN A 14 -19.57 -4.85 22.43
CA GLN A 14 -19.11 -4.03 23.58
C GLN A 14 -18.62 -4.76 24.84
N VAL A 15 -17.90 -4.00 25.71
CA VAL A 15 -18.09 -4.10 27.18
C VAL A 15 -18.26 -2.70 27.80
N PRO A 16 -19.26 -2.47 28.67
CA PRO A 16 -19.47 -1.22 29.40
C PRO A 16 -18.36 -1.01 30.46
N GLY A 17 -17.83 0.22 30.56
CA GLY A 17 -16.97 0.63 31.67
C GLY A 17 -15.46 0.76 31.39
N SER A 18 -15.02 0.72 30.14
CA SER A 18 -13.58 0.87 29.79
C SER A 18 -13.18 2.35 29.64
N SER A 19 -12.23 2.78 30.47
CA SER A 19 -11.65 4.12 30.56
C SER A 19 -10.36 4.26 29.75
N LEU A 20 -10.38 3.91 28.46
CA LEU A 20 -9.28 4.22 27.55
C LEU A 20 -9.57 5.53 26.79
N PRO A 21 -8.56 6.40 26.61
CA PRO A 21 -8.77 7.71 26.01
C PRO A 21 -9.21 7.57 24.56
N LYS A 22 -10.38 8.15 24.29
CA LYS A 22 -11.03 8.29 22.99
C LYS A 22 -10.15 9.07 22.02
N ASN A 23 -9.55 8.39 21.05
CA ASN A 23 -9.56 8.86 19.67
C ASN A 23 -10.48 7.92 18.89
N SER A 24 -11.76 8.02 19.24
CA SER A 24 -12.87 7.33 18.61
C SER A 24 -13.55 8.29 17.64
N GLU A 25 -12.89 8.61 16.54
CA GLU A 25 -13.63 8.71 15.29
C GLU A 25 -13.55 7.32 14.70
N ILE A 26 -14.32 6.43 15.33
CA ILE A 26 -14.66 5.17 14.71
C ILE A 26 -15.40 5.59 13.44
N ILE A 27 -14.97 5.10 12.28
CA ILE A 27 -15.77 5.20 11.06
C ILE A 27 -17.02 4.36 11.35
N GLU A 28 -18.05 4.98 11.94
CA GLU A 28 -19.20 4.29 12.55
C GLU A 28 -20.21 3.81 11.52
N ASN A 29 -20.10 4.29 10.29
CA ASN A 29 -21.02 3.98 9.20
C ASN A 29 -20.21 3.73 7.92
N LEU A 30 -19.37 2.70 7.91
CA LEU A 30 -19.06 2.06 6.64
C LEU A 30 -20.17 1.04 6.41
N ASP A 31 -21.04 1.31 5.45
CA ASP A 31 -22.13 0.41 5.11
C ASP A 31 -21.51 -0.84 4.47
N ILE A 32 -21.59 -1.96 5.18
CA ILE A 32 -20.98 -3.23 4.77
C ILE A 32 -21.67 -3.76 3.50
N GLU A 33 -22.91 -3.34 3.24
CA GLU A 33 -23.65 -3.63 2.02
C GLU A 33 -23.08 -2.88 0.80
N ASP A 34 -22.60 -1.64 0.98
CA ASP A 34 -21.93 -0.86 -0.08
C ASP A 34 -20.56 -1.46 -0.47
N LEU A 35 -19.97 -2.28 0.40
CA LEU A 35 -18.72 -3.02 0.14
C LEU A 35 -18.92 -4.36 -0.58
N GLY A 36 -20.18 -4.76 -0.87
CA GLY A 36 -20.50 -5.99 -1.61
C GLY A 36 -20.27 -7.28 -0.82
N TRP A 37 -20.38 -7.24 0.51
CA TRP A 37 -20.06 -8.37 1.39
C TRP A 37 -21.29 -9.13 1.89
N ASP A 38 -21.15 -10.44 2.07
CA ASP A 38 -22.19 -11.31 2.63
C ASP A 38 -22.30 -11.10 4.16
N THR A 39 -23.36 -10.40 4.57
CA THR A 39 -23.69 -10.08 5.96
C THR A 39 -23.98 -11.31 6.83
N SER A 40 -24.04 -12.51 6.25
CA SER A 40 -24.22 -13.77 6.98
C SER A 40 -22.95 -14.26 7.71
N THR A 41 -21.78 -13.72 7.37
CA THR A 41 -20.48 -14.20 7.88
C THR A 41 -19.99 -13.33 9.05
N ARG A 42 -19.77 -13.94 10.22
CA ARG A 42 -19.16 -13.25 11.38
C ARG A 42 -17.64 -13.29 11.28
N TYR A 43 -17.00 -12.13 11.08
CA TYR A 43 -15.53 -12.01 11.04
C TYR A 43 -14.92 -11.90 12.45
N VAL A 44 -13.93 -12.71 12.79
CA VAL A 44 -13.23 -12.64 14.09
C VAL A 44 -11.99 -11.75 13.96
N GLY A 45 -11.95 -10.65 14.72
CA GLY A 45 -10.90 -9.62 14.63
C GLY A 45 -9.51 -10.09 15.07
N VAL A 46 -8.56 -10.11 14.13
CA VAL A 46 -7.12 -10.23 14.40
C VAL A 46 -6.45 -8.95 13.92
N LYS A 47 -5.79 -8.23 14.83
CA LYS A 47 -5.14 -6.96 14.52
C LYS A 47 -3.77 -7.23 13.89
N CYS A 48 -3.51 -6.65 12.71
CA CYS A 48 -2.15 -6.57 12.18
C CYS A 48 -1.33 -5.54 12.99
N GLN A 49 -0.08 -5.87 13.32
CA GLN A 49 0.82 -4.93 14.01
C GLN A 49 1.39 -3.85 13.08
N GLN A 50 1.36 -4.08 11.76
CA GLN A 50 1.69 -3.07 10.77
C GLN A 50 0.44 -2.28 10.37
N SER A 51 0.67 -1.01 10.07
CA SER A 51 -0.31 -0.08 9.51
C SER A 51 0.45 0.95 8.72
N LEU A 52 -0.09 1.38 7.58
CA LEU A 52 0.47 2.49 6.81
C LEU A 52 -0.41 3.71 6.99
N ALA A 53 0.16 4.79 7.49
CA ALA A 53 -0.53 6.08 7.56
C ALA A 53 0.22 7.08 6.67
N PHE A 54 -0.45 7.55 5.62
CA PHE A 54 0.11 8.45 4.63
C PHE A 54 -0.59 9.80 4.67
N GLY A 55 0.16 10.90 4.76
CA GLY A 55 -0.40 12.17 4.25
C GLY A 55 -0.67 12.06 2.74
N TYR A 56 -1.64 12.80 2.22
CA TYR A 56 -2.02 12.78 0.79
C TYR A 56 -0.82 12.79 -0.20
N ARG A 57 0.18 13.65 0.06
CA ARG A 57 1.41 13.71 -0.75
C ARG A 57 2.18 12.39 -0.73
N ARG A 58 2.36 11.79 0.45
CA ARG A 58 3.11 10.54 0.63
C ARG A 58 2.37 9.36 -0.01
N PHE A 59 1.04 9.37 0.00
CA PHE A 59 0.20 8.41 -0.69
C PHE A 59 0.35 8.52 -2.21
N THR A 60 0.23 9.73 -2.76
CA THR A 60 0.40 9.96 -4.21
C THR A 60 1.76 9.43 -4.68
N GLN A 61 2.82 9.75 -3.94
CA GLN A 61 4.18 9.26 -4.18
C GLN A 61 4.30 7.73 -4.08
N PHE A 62 3.51 7.09 -3.22
CA PHE A 62 3.48 5.63 -3.08
C PHE A 62 2.75 4.98 -4.26
N ILE A 63 1.62 5.52 -4.69
CA ILE A 63 0.92 5.07 -5.91
C ILE A 63 1.79 5.25 -7.15
N THR A 64 2.53 6.36 -7.26
CA THR A 64 3.52 6.54 -8.33
C THR A 64 4.56 5.43 -8.29
N TYR A 65 5.08 5.08 -7.10
CA TYR A 65 6.03 3.98 -6.96
C TYR A 65 5.45 2.63 -7.38
N LEU A 66 4.21 2.31 -6.97
CA LEU A 66 3.52 1.10 -7.43
C LEU A 66 3.35 1.07 -8.95
N SER A 67 3.03 2.22 -9.56
CA SER A 67 2.91 2.34 -11.02
C SER A 67 4.23 2.09 -11.75
N VAL A 68 5.37 2.41 -11.12
CA VAL A 68 6.69 2.07 -11.65
C VAL A 68 6.92 0.56 -11.61
N LEU A 69 6.59 -0.09 -10.49
CA LEU A 69 6.68 -1.55 -10.39
C LEU A 69 5.74 -2.24 -11.39
N ASP A 70 4.53 -1.72 -11.59
CA ASP A 70 3.58 -2.21 -12.59
C ASP A 70 4.16 -2.18 -13.99
N ARG A 71 4.87 -1.10 -14.36
CA ARG A 71 5.53 -0.97 -15.67
C ARG A 71 6.75 -1.87 -15.80
N GLU A 72 7.64 -1.85 -14.81
CA GLU A 72 8.91 -2.59 -14.85
C GLU A 72 8.68 -4.11 -14.84
N PHE A 73 7.74 -4.57 -14.02
CA PHE A 73 7.53 -5.99 -13.75
C PHE A 73 6.20 -6.53 -14.33
N SER A 74 5.50 -5.74 -15.13
CA SER A 74 4.19 -6.10 -15.72
C SER A 74 3.16 -6.53 -14.66
N LEU A 75 3.09 -5.78 -13.56
CA LEU A 75 2.14 -6.01 -12.47
C LEU A 75 0.87 -5.17 -12.64
N SER A 76 -0.08 -5.35 -11.73
CA SER A 76 -1.30 -4.55 -11.63
C SER A 76 -1.60 -4.25 -10.16
N LEU A 77 -0.67 -3.57 -9.47
CA LEU A 77 -0.80 -3.17 -8.08
C LEU A 77 -1.50 -1.81 -7.92
N GLY A 78 -1.35 -0.90 -8.90
CA GLY A 78 -2.00 0.41 -8.87
C GLY A 78 -3.53 0.34 -8.87
N ILE A 79 -4.11 -0.70 -9.49
CA ILE A 79 -5.57 -0.91 -9.53
C ILE A 79 -6.16 -1.27 -8.16
N LEU A 80 -5.32 -1.62 -7.17
CA LEU A 80 -5.78 -1.90 -5.81
C LEU A 80 -6.28 -0.64 -5.09
N PHE A 81 -5.95 0.54 -5.61
CA PHE A 81 -6.32 1.83 -5.01
C PHE A 81 -7.20 2.67 -5.95
N PRO A 82 -8.46 2.28 -6.24
CA PRO A 82 -9.42 3.18 -6.86
C PRO A 82 -9.56 4.49 -6.08
N SER A 83 -9.88 5.56 -6.79
CA SER A 83 -9.88 6.96 -6.34
C SER A 83 -10.84 7.33 -5.19
N SER A 84 -11.59 6.37 -4.62
CA SER A 84 -12.51 6.57 -3.49
C SER A 84 -12.07 5.76 -2.28
N ASP A 85 -12.30 6.28 -1.06
CA ASP A 85 -12.10 5.59 0.22
C ASP A 85 -12.58 4.14 0.11
N GLY A 86 -11.65 3.20 0.17
CA GLY A 86 -11.81 1.93 -0.50
C GLY A 86 -11.26 0.77 0.30
N VAL A 87 -11.72 -0.42 -0.06
CA VAL A 87 -11.26 -1.68 0.52
C VAL A 87 -10.59 -2.50 -0.57
N ILE A 88 -9.38 -2.98 -0.30
CA ILE A 88 -8.75 -4.07 -1.03
C ILE A 88 -9.35 -5.37 -0.49
N SER A 89 -10.19 -6.00 -1.29
CA SER A 89 -10.84 -7.27 -0.94
C SER A 89 -9.82 -8.39 -0.70
N HIS A 90 -10.23 -9.42 0.05
CA HIS A 90 -9.38 -10.60 0.29
C HIS A 90 -8.85 -11.23 -1.01
N THR A 91 -9.72 -11.38 -2.01
CA THR A 91 -9.34 -11.96 -3.31
C THR A 91 -8.31 -11.11 -4.03
N ALA A 92 -8.44 -9.78 -3.98
CA ALA A 92 -7.45 -8.86 -4.53
C ALA A 92 -6.13 -8.91 -3.75
N CYS A 93 -6.17 -9.06 -2.41
CA CYS A 93 -4.97 -9.26 -1.61
C CYS A 93 -4.24 -10.55 -1.97
N VAL A 94 -4.98 -11.65 -2.10
CA VAL A 94 -4.43 -12.97 -2.47
C VAL A 94 -3.81 -12.91 -3.86
N ASP A 95 -4.51 -12.33 -4.83
CA ASP A 95 -3.99 -12.20 -6.20
C ASP A 95 -2.72 -11.35 -6.24
N ALA A 96 -2.75 -10.15 -5.64
CA ALA A 96 -1.59 -9.27 -5.57
C ALA A 96 -0.39 -9.95 -4.87
N TYR A 97 -0.62 -10.61 -3.73
CA TYR A 97 0.46 -11.22 -2.97
C TYR A 97 0.99 -12.50 -3.61
N PHE A 98 0.15 -13.51 -3.83
CA PHE A 98 0.58 -14.85 -4.22
C PHE A 98 0.79 -15.00 -5.73
N ASN A 99 -0.03 -14.34 -6.56
CA ASN A 99 0.03 -14.53 -8.02
C ASN A 99 0.93 -13.49 -8.69
N GLN A 100 0.97 -12.27 -8.17
CA GLN A 100 1.75 -11.19 -8.79
C GLN A 100 3.11 -10.99 -8.10
N ILE A 101 3.16 -10.70 -6.80
CA ILE A 101 4.39 -10.28 -6.13
C ILE A 101 5.30 -11.45 -5.76
N LEU A 102 4.79 -12.46 -5.06
CA LEU A 102 5.59 -13.54 -4.49
C LEU A 102 6.46 -14.29 -5.53
N PRO A 103 5.98 -14.57 -6.76
CA PRO A 103 6.78 -15.27 -7.77
C PRO A 103 8.03 -14.50 -8.22
N ILE A 104 8.03 -13.18 -8.08
CA ILE A 104 9.11 -12.27 -8.55
C ILE A 104 9.63 -11.37 -7.42
N ILE A 105 9.45 -11.78 -6.16
CA ILE A 105 9.78 -10.95 -5.01
C ILE A 105 11.26 -10.59 -4.97
N ASP A 106 12.14 -11.52 -5.35
CA ASP A 106 13.58 -11.28 -5.37
C ASP A 106 13.95 -10.20 -6.41
N ASP A 107 13.30 -10.21 -7.58
CA ASP A 107 13.49 -9.20 -8.61
C ASP A 107 13.03 -7.81 -8.13
N ILE A 108 11.84 -7.74 -7.53
CA ILE A 108 11.30 -6.49 -6.93
C ILE A 108 12.23 -5.99 -5.81
N GLN A 109 12.72 -6.87 -4.94
CA GLN A 109 13.64 -6.49 -3.86
C GLN A 109 15.01 -6.08 -4.38
N SER A 110 15.46 -6.62 -5.51
CA SER A 110 16.70 -6.23 -6.19
C SER A 110 16.59 -4.91 -6.96
N PHE A 111 15.37 -4.42 -7.21
CA PHE A 111 15.13 -3.18 -7.95
C PHE A 111 15.95 -2.03 -7.36
N SER A 112 16.78 -1.38 -8.18
CA SER A 112 17.81 -0.47 -7.70
C SER A 112 17.38 0.98 -7.81
N THR A 113 18.00 1.86 -7.03
CA THR A 113 17.81 3.32 -7.17
C THR A 113 18.15 3.80 -8.59
N ARG A 114 19.16 3.21 -9.22
CA ARG A 114 19.54 3.54 -10.60
C ARG A 114 18.45 3.16 -11.59
N ALA A 115 17.84 1.98 -11.44
CA ALA A 115 16.71 1.56 -12.27
C ALA A 115 15.47 2.43 -12.01
N TYR A 116 15.22 2.81 -10.76
CA TYR A 116 14.12 3.71 -10.42
C TYR A 116 14.29 5.13 -10.98
N ALA A 117 15.52 5.59 -11.17
CA ALA A 117 15.81 6.92 -11.71
C ALA A 117 15.20 7.15 -13.10
N TYR A 118 15.09 6.11 -13.92
CA TYR A 118 14.44 6.16 -15.24
C TYR A 118 12.95 6.50 -15.16
N TYR A 119 12.36 6.45 -13.97
CA TYR A 119 10.94 6.65 -13.73
C TYR A 119 10.62 7.88 -12.85
N TYR A 120 11.63 8.69 -12.48
CA TYR A 120 11.49 9.77 -11.48
C TYR A 120 12.11 11.09 -11.96
N PRO A 121 11.42 12.25 -11.87
CA PRO A 121 10.10 12.63 -12.37
C PRO A 121 10.14 13.28 -13.78
N GLU A 122 9.00 13.25 -14.49
CA GLU A 122 8.66 13.97 -15.75
C GLU A 122 9.78 14.21 -16.76
N ASN A 123 10.50 13.15 -17.13
CA ASN A 123 11.41 13.24 -18.25
C ASN A 123 10.69 12.87 -19.55
N ASP A 124 10.42 13.88 -20.37
CA ASP A 124 10.30 13.80 -21.83
C ASP A 124 11.63 13.37 -22.48
N PHE A 125 12.40 12.51 -21.81
CA PHE A 125 13.76 12.17 -22.23
C PHE A 125 13.81 10.72 -22.67
N ASP A 126 14.13 10.57 -23.95
CA ASP A 126 14.80 9.41 -24.52
C ASP A 126 16.18 9.10 -23.84
N GLU A 127 16.53 9.75 -22.72
CA GLU A 127 17.90 9.86 -22.18
C GLU A 127 17.99 9.74 -20.64
N GLY A 128 17.45 8.65 -20.06
CA GLY A 128 17.67 8.35 -18.63
C GLY A 128 19.14 8.20 -18.23
N ASP A 129 19.99 7.78 -19.17
CA ASP A 129 21.45 7.74 -18.99
C ASP A 129 22.08 9.14 -18.90
N GLU A 130 21.55 10.14 -19.62
CA GLU A 130 22.04 11.52 -19.53
C GLU A 130 21.71 12.14 -18.17
N TYR A 131 20.48 11.91 -17.69
CA TYR A 131 20.07 12.32 -16.35
C TYR A 131 21.00 11.74 -15.28
N LEU A 132 21.23 10.43 -15.31
CA LEU A 132 22.11 9.75 -14.35
C LEU A 132 23.57 10.20 -14.44
N THR A 133 24.02 10.68 -15.61
CA THR A 133 25.38 11.19 -15.80
C THR A 133 25.55 12.61 -15.27
N ASN A 134 24.47 13.41 -15.32
CA ASN A 134 24.50 14.85 -15.00
C ASN A 134 23.93 15.20 -13.61
N ILE A 135 23.30 14.25 -12.92
CA ILE A 135 22.74 14.45 -11.59
C ILE A 135 23.83 14.83 -10.56
N SER A 136 23.59 15.86 -9.77
CA SER A 136 24.53 16.28 -8.73
C SER A 136 24.61 15.27 -7.57
N CYS A 137 25.68 15.34 -6.77
CA CYS A 137 25.79 14.52 -5.56
C CYS A 137 24.64 14.75 -4.56
N SER A 138 24.10 15.99 -4.50
CA SER A 138 22.98 16.31 -3.60
C SER A 138 21.70 15.64 -4.09
N GLU A 139 21.38 15.78 -5.36
CA GLU A 139 20.20 15.17 -5.98
C GLU A 139 20.28 13.64 -5.96
N THR A 140 21.47 13.07 -6.18
CA THR A 140 21.70 11.63 -6.03
C THR A 140 21.34 11.16 -4.62
N ARG A 141 21.79 11.88 -3.59
CA ARG A 141 21.48 11.55 -2.20
C ARG A 141 19.99 11.64 -1.92
N GLU A 142 19.32 12.67 -2.43
CA GLU A 142 17.87 12.83 -2.30
C GLU A 142 17.11 11.68 -2.97
N LEU A 143 17.51 11.28 -4.18
CA LEU A 143 16.92 10.14 -4.89
C LEU A 143 17.10 8.83 -4.11
N VAL A 144 18.30 8.57 -3.57
CA VAL A 144 18.57 7.38 -2.75
C VAL A 144 17.67 7.34 -1.51
N VAL A 145 17.56 8.45 -0.78
CA VAL A 145 16.71 8.54 0.41
C VAL A 145 15.23 8.39 0.04
N TYR A 146 14.80 9.05 -1.04
CA TYR A 146 13.44 8.95 -1.53
C TYR A 146 13.07 7.51 -1.89
N PHE A 147 13.91 6.84 -2.68
CA PHE A 147 13.71 5.45 -3.08
C PHE A 147 13.70 4.49 -1.87
N ALA A 148 14.61 4.68 -0.91
CA ALA A 148 14.65 3.88 0.31
C ALA A 148 13.33 3.99 1.10
N ASN A 149 12.78 5.20 1.22
CA ASN A 149 11.48 5.42 1.85
C ASN A 149 10.35 4.71 1.09
N ARG A 150 10.36 4.73 -0.26
CA ARG A 150 9.37 4.01 -1.07
C ARG A 150 9.46 2.50 -0.89
N LYS A 151 10.67 1.94 -0.85
CA LYS A 151 10.89 0.51 -0.54
C LYS A 151 10.39 0.14 0.85
N SER A 152 10.64 0.98 1.85
CA SER A 152 10.11 0.76 3.20
C SER A 152 8.58 0.71 3.20
N ASP A 153 7.93 1.69 2.56
CA ASP A 153 6.47 1.75 2.45
C ASP A 153 5.90 0.53 1.72
N PHE A 154 6.58 0.07 0.67
CA PHE A 154 6.21 -1.15 -0.05
C PHE A 154 6.36 -2.42 0.80
N ASN A 155 7.39 -2.52 1.63
CA ASN A 155 7.57 -3.68 2.51
C ASN A 155 6.48 -3.76 3.59
N ASP A 156 6.08 -2.63 4.16
CA ASP A 156 4.95 -2.58 5.09
C ASP A 156 3.64 -2.97 4.38
N PHE A 157 3.43 -2.49 3.15
CA PHE A 157 2.29 -2.89 2.32
C PHE A 157 2.29 -4.39 2.00
N LEU A 158 3.46 -4.96 1.70
CA LEU A 158 3.64 -6.38 1.44
C LEU A 158 3.25 -7.23 2.65
N GLN A 159 3.62 -6.79 3.85
CA GLN A 159 3.27 -7.50 5.08
C GLN A 159 1.76 -7.41 5.37
N LEU A 160 1.12 -6.28 5.08
CA LEU A 160 -0.34 -6.13 5.14
C LEU A 160 -1.03 -7.09 4.16
N LEU A 161 -0.57 -7.15 2.90
CA LEU A 161 -1.09 -8.07 1.89
C LEU A 161 -0.93 -9.52 2.32
N GLN A 162 0.24 -9.90 2.81
CA GLN A 162 0.50 -11.24 3.33
C GLN A 162 -0.44 -11.59 4.48
N PHE A 163 -0.61 -10.66 5.42
CA PHE A 163 -1.47 -10.84 6.58
C PHE A 163 -2.94 -11.02 6.16
N ALA A 164 -3.46 -10.12 5.31
CA ALA A 164 -4.82 -10.20 4.81
C ALA A 164 -5.07 -11.50 4.00
N SER A 165 -4.10 -11.91 3.18
CA SER A 165 -4.19 -13.13 2.39
C SER A 165 -4.17 -14.42 3.22
N ARG A 166 -3.44 -14.44 4.34
CA ARG A 166 -3.37 -15.62 5.23
C ARG A 166 -4.55 -15.77 6.16
N ASN A 167 -5.22 -14.66 6.50
CA ASN A 167 -6.28 -14.62 7.51
C ASN A 167 -7.66 -14.38 6.91
N GLU A 168 -7.84 -14.58 5.60
CA GLU A 168 -9.11 -14.34 4.90
C GLU A 168 -9.66 -12.91 5.12
N GLY A 169 -8.74 -11.94 5.26
CA GLY A 169 -9.04 -10.56 5.61
C GLY A 169 -8.95 -9.60 4.42
N PHE A 170 -9.20 -8.33 4.70
CA PHE A 170 -9.17 -7.23 3.73
C PHE A 170 -8.30 -6.09 4.22
N ILE A 171 -7.99 -5.15 3.34
CA ILE A 171 -7.28 -3.92 3.68
C ILE A 171 -8.19 -2.72 3.41
N SER A 172 -8.58 -2.00 4.45
CA SER A 172 -9.24 -0.70 4.34
C SER A 172 -8.20 0.38 4.11
N TYR A 173 -8.42 1.32 3.20
CA TYR A 173 -7.63 2.54 3.04
C TYR A 173 -8.54 3.76 2.85
N GLY A 174 -8.33 4.79 3.66
CA GLY A 174 -9.17 6.00 3.70
C GLY A 174 -8.93 6.79 4.97
#